data_AF-A0A1I9G8W0-F1
#
_entry.id   AF-A0A1I9G8W0-F1
#
_cell.length_a   1.000
_cell.length_b   1.000
_cell.length_c   1.000
_cell.angle_alpha   90.00
_cell.angle_beta   90.00
_cell.angle_gamma   90.00
#
_symmetry.space_group_name_H-M   'P 1'
#
loop_
_entity.id
_entity.type
_entity.pdbx_description
1 polymer ?
#
loop_
_entity_poly.entity_id
_entity_poly.type
_entity_poly.pdbx_seq_one_letter_code
_entity_poly.pdbx_strand_id
1 'polypeptide(L)'
;NFLRFIQVVIATPGRLLDVLENRYLSLDQCTYVILDEADRMLDMGFEPEVQKVLEYIPVTNLKPDTEEAEKEESIMENFYSKKKYRQTVMFTATMSPAIERLARAYLRRPAVVYIGSIGRATERVEQIVYMIGEEK
;
A
#
# COMPACT_ATOMS: atom_id res chain seq x y z
N ASN A 1 -29.78 6.09 8.03
CA ASN A 1 -28.92 4.88 8.01
C ASN A 1 -28.36 4.65 6.62
N PHE A 2 -27.29 5.37 6.23
CA PHE A 2 -26.80 5.47 4.84
C PHE A 2 -25.57 4.58 4.54
N LEU A 3 -24.95 3.95 5.54
CA LEU A 3 -23.76 3.11 5.36
C LEU A 3 -24.11 1.62 5.22
N ARG A 4 -25.07 1.26 4.35
CA ARG A 4 -25.54 -0.13 4.33
C ARG A 4 -24.65 -1.10 3.56
N PHE A 5 -23.80 -0.67 2.61
CA PHE A 5 -22.83 -1.55 1.94
C PHE A 5 -21.66 -0.73 1.35
N ILE A 6 -20.60 -0.49 2.14
CA ILE A 6 -19.38 0.13 1.64
C ILE A 6 -18.51 -0.95 0.98
N GLN A 7 -18.12 -0.71 -0.27
CA GLN A 7 -17.23 -1.63 -1.02
C GLN A 7 -15.77 -1.18 -1.00
N VAL A 8 -15.53 0.13 -0.91
CA VAL A 8 -14.20 0.75 -0.93
C VAL A 8 -14.12 1.82 0.15
N VAL A 9 -13.05 1.80 0.92
CA VAL A 9 -12.71 2.82 1.91
C VAL A 9 -11.38 3.42 1.53
N ILE A 10 -11.32 4.75 1.45
CA ILE A 10 -10.09 5.52 1.29
C ILE A 10 -9.90 6.31 2.59
N ALA A 11 -8.77 6.16 3.25
CA ALA A 11 -8.52 6.79 4.54
C ALA A 11 -7.03 7.00 4.80
N THR A 12 -6.72 7.99 5.64
CA THR A 12 -5.37 8.16 6.21
C THR A 12 -5.18 7.23 7.41
N PRO A 13 -3.95 6.77 7.72
CA PRO A 13 -3.71 5.74 8.75
C PRO A 13 -4.31 6.07 10.11
N GLY A 14 -4.03 7.26 10.65
CA GLY A 14 -4.54 7.67 11.97
C GLY A 14 -6.06 7.68 12.05
N ARG A 15 -6.73 8.28 11.05
CA ARG A 15 -8.20 8.36 11.05
C ARG A 15 -8.84 6.98 10.85
N LEU A 16 -8.24 6.12 10.03
CA LEU A 16 -8.71 4.76 9.84
C LEU A 16 -8.59 3.96 11.15
N LEU A 17 -7.44 4.06 11.83
CA LEU A 17 -7.21 3.38 13.09
C LEU A 17 -8.24 3.79 14.15
N ASP A 18 -8.50 5.09 14.32
CA ASP A 18 -9.53 5.58 15.25
C ASP A 18 -10.90 4.95 14.98
N VAL A 19 -11.27 4.82 13.70
CA VAL A 19 -12.56 4.27 13.27
C VAL A 19 -12.64 2.76 13.54
N LEU A 20 -11.54 2.03 13.38
CA LEU A 20 -11.44 0.60 13.69
C LEU A 20 -11.46 0.34 15.21
N GLU A 21 -10.69 1.10 15.98
CA GLU A 21 -10.63 0.97 17.45
C GLU A 21 -12.00 1.23 18.10
N ASN A 22 -12.74 2.22 17.59
CA ASN A 22 -14.09 2.53 18.04
C ASN A 22 -15.18 1.64 17.41
N ARG A 23 -14.82 0.64 16.60
CA ARG A 23 -15.74 -0.31 15.94
C ARG A 23 -16.80 0.34 15.05
N TYR A 24 -16.51 1.50 14.46
CA TYR A 24 -17.37 2.13 13.47
C TYR A 24 -17.26 1.47 12.08
N LEU A 25 -16.15 0.74 11.83
CA LEU A 25 -15.88 -0.03 10.63
C LEU A 25 -15.28 -1.39 10.99
N SER A 26 -15.56 -2.42 10.19
CA SER A 26 -14.85 -3.72 10.24
C SER A 26 -14.20 -4.00 8.88
N LEU A 27 -13.03 -4.63 8.90
CA LEU A 27 -12.28 -5.08 7.72
C LEU A 27 -12.33 -6.60 7.53
N ASP A 28 -13.27 -7.30 8.18
CA ASP A 28 -13.37 -8.78 8.14
C ASP A 28 -13.55 -9.35 6.72
N GLN A 29 -14.08 -8.56 5.78
CA GLN A 29 -14.27 -8.96 4.39
C GLN A 29 -13.26 -8.32 3.43
N CYS A 30 -12.23 -7.64 3.94
CA CYS A 30 -11.24 -6.95 3.14
C CYS A 30 -10.31 -7.97 2.43
N THR A 31 -10.38 -8.02 1.10
CA THR A 31 -9.51 -8.85 0.25
C THR A 31 -8.51 -8.03 -0.57
N TYR A 32 -8.54 -6.70 -0.47
CA TYR A 32 -7.63 -5.80 -1.19
C TYR A 32 -7.12 -4.72 -0.26
N VAL A 33 -5.80 -4.56 -0.21
CA VAL A 33 -5.11 -3.54 0.55
C VAL A 33 -4.20 -2.77 -0.38
N ILE A 34 -4.26 -1.45 -0.31
CA ILE A 34 -3.39 -0.55 -1.07
C ILE A 34 -2.69 0.37 -0.08
N LEU A 35 -1.36 0.38 -0.11
CA LEU A 35 -0.51 1.33 0.60
C LEU A 35 0.04 2.30 -0.45
N ASP A 36 -0.49 3.51 -0.50
CA ASP A 36 -0.06 4.55 -1.44
C ASP A 36 0.93 5.52 -0.77
N GLU A 37 1.92 6.01 -1.53
CA GLU A 37 3.02 6.84 -1.02
C GLU A 37 3.67 6.29 0.28
N ALA A 38 4.05 5.01 0.28
CA ALA A 38 4.52 4.32 1.50
C ALA A 38 5.78 4.94 2.13
N ASP A 39 6.65 5.56 1.33
CA ASP A 39 7.81 6.32 1.78
C ASP A 39 7.40 7.58 2.56
N ARG A 40 6.43 8.33 2.05
CA ARG A 40 5.88 9.48 2.79
C ARG A 40 5.19 9.07 4.08
N MET A 41 4.46 7.95 4.09
CA MET A 41 3.86 7.47 5.34
C MET A 41 4.91 7.17 6.42
N LEU A 42 6.04 6.59 6.02
CA LEU A 42 7.19 6.34 6.91
C LEU A 42 7.85 7.65 7.37
N ASP A 43 8.08 8.60 6.46
CA ASP A 43 8.66 9.91 6.78
C ASP A 43 7.78 10.71 7.76
N MET A 44 6.46 10.56 7.66
CA MET A 44 5.49 11.15 8.59
C MET A 44 5.36 10.40 9.93
N GLY A 45 6.06 9.27 10.08
CA GLY A 45 6.02 8.46 11.29
C GLY A 45 4.77 7.59 11.45
N PHE A 46 4.00 7.35 10.38
CA PHE A 46 2.76 6.56 10.43
C PHE A 46 2.95 5.04 10.40
N GLU A 47 4.19 4.55 10.45
CA GLU A 47 4.46 3.11 10.45
C GLU A 47 3.70 2.35 11.55
N PRO A 48 3.66 2.81 12.83
CA PRO A 48 2.92 2.12 13.88
C PRO A 48 1.41 2.04 13.62
N GLU A 49 0.81 3.11 13.08
CA GLU A 49 -0.60 3.14 12.74
C GLU A 49 -0.92 2.21 11.58
N VAL A 50 -0.07 2.15 10.55
CA VAL A 50 -0.22 1.21 9.44
C VAL A 50 -0.11 -0.24 9.93
N GLN A 51 0.84 -0.53 10.83
CA GLN A 51 0.96 -1.85 11.48
C GLN A 51 -0.33 -2.25 12.17
N LYS A 52 -0.86 -1.38 13.05
CA LYS A 52 -2.10 -1.64 13.77
C LYS A 52 -3.29 -1.84 12.83
N VAL A 53 -3.47 -0.99 11.81
CA VAL A 53 -4.56 -1.14 10.83
C VAL A 53 -4.53 -2.52 10.17
N LEU A 54 -3.36 -3.03 9.83
CA LEU A 54 -3.22 -4.31 9.13
C LEU A 54 -3.47 -5.51 10.05
N GLU A 55 -3.31 -5.35 11.37
CA GLU A 55 -3.71 -6.35 12.37
C GLU A 55 -5.23 -6.54 12.46
N TYR A 56 -6.02 -5.51 12.09
CA TYR A 56 -7.48 -5.64 11.99
C TYR A 56 -7.95 -6.42 10.76
N ILE A 57 -7.04 -6.74 9.82
CA ILE A 57 -7.39 -7.53 8.64
C ILE A 57 -7.18 -9.01 8.93
N PRO A 58 -8.15 -9.90 8.65
CA PRO A 58 -8.03 -11.31 8.95
C PRO A 58 -6.77 -11.97 8.36
N VAL A 59 -6.02 -12.68 9.19
CA VAL A 59 -4.85 -13.45 8.74
C VAL A 59 -5.22 -14.68 7.90
N THR A 60 -6.48 -15.13 8.00
CA THR A 60 -6.98 -16.34 7.35
C THR A 60 -7.10 -16.24 5.84
N ASN A 61 -7.15 -15.01 5.30
CA ASN A 61 -7.14 -14.78 3.86
C ASN A 61 -5.74 -14.41 3.34
N LEU A 62 -4.69 -14.51 4.15
CA LEU A 62 -3.34 -14.22 3.69
C LEU A 62 -2.86 -15.31 2.72
N LYS A 63 -2.18 -14.87 1.67
CA LYS A 63 -1.53 -15.75 0.70
C LYS A 63 -0.46 -16.62 1.39
N PRO A 64 -0.36 -17.93 1.09
CA PRO A 64 0.70 -18.77 1.63
C PRO A 64 2.07 -18.29 1.14
N ASP A 65 3.10 -18.43 1.98
CA ASP A 65 4.48 -18.09 1.62
C ASP A 65 5.19 -19.27 0.94
N THR A 66 4.62 -19.73 -0.18
CA THR A 66 5.12 -20.87 -0.96
C THR A 66 5.28 -20.46 -2.42
N GLU A 67 6.10 -21.20 -3.17
CA GLU A 67 6.28 -20.96 -4.61
C GLU A 67 5.00 -21.18 -5.42
N GLU A 68 4.12 -22.06 -4.94
CA GLU A 68 2.79 -22.25 -5.53
C GLU A 68 2.04 -20.93 -5.57
N ALA A 69 2.21 -20.09 -4.57
CA ALA A 69 1.56 -18.80 -4.51
C ALA A 69 2.01 -17.87 -5.66
N GLU A 70 3.15 -18.08 -6.33
CA GLU A 70 3.59 -17.25 -7.46
C GLU A 70 3.15 -17.79 -8.83
N LYS A 71 2.65 -19.02 -8.91
CA LYS A 71 2.29 -19.64 -10.19
C LYS A 71 1.06 -19.00 -10.79
N GLU A 72 1.18 -18.49 -12.01
CA GLU A 72 0.13 -17.76 -12.74
C GLU A 72 -1.21 -18.51 -12.74
N GLU A 73 -1.21 -19.80 -13.07
CA GLU A 73 -2.40 -20.66 -13.08
C GLU A 73 -3.11 -20.67 -11.71
N SER A 74 -2.36 -20.95 -10.65
CA SER A 74 -2.91 -21.03 -9.29
C SER A 74 -3.41 -19.67 -8.77
N ILE A 75 -2.73 -18.58 -9.13
CA ILE A 75 -3.15 -17.21 -8.77
C ILE A 75 -4.45 -16.89 -9.49
N MET A 76 -4.55 -17.24 -10.77
CA MET A 76 -5.71 -16.94 -11.59
C MET A 76 -6.93 -17.75 -11.12
N GLU A 77 -6.76 -19.04 -10.82
CA GLU A 77 -7.81 -19.86 -10.22
C GLU A 77 -8.27 -19.29 -8.87
N ASN A 78 -7.32 -18.88 -8.02
CA ASN A 78 -7.65 -18.26 -6.74
C ASN A 78 -8.40 -16.93 -6.94
N PHE A 79 -8.02 -16.11 -7.92
CA PHE A 79 -8.61 -14.81 -8.22
C PHE A 79 -10.10 -14.90 -8.55
N TYR A 80 -10.49 -15.89 -9.35
CA TYR A 80 -11.89 -16.14 -9.73
C TYR A 80 -12.67 -16.92 -8.66
N SER A 81 -12.00 -17.44 -7.63
CA SER A 81 -12.66 -18.13 -6.54
C SER A 81 -13.40 -17.17 -5.58
N LYS A 82 -14.44 -17.68 -4.91
CA LYS A 82 -15.16 -16.93 -3.85
C LYS A 82 -14.32 -16.68 -2.59
N LYS A 83 -13.27 -17.49 -2.35
CA LYS A 83 -12.40 -17.43 -1.17
C LYS A 83 -10.97 -17.10 -1.59
N LYS A 84 -10.82 -16.00 -2.31
CA LYS A 84 -9.52 -15.51 -2.76
C LYS A 84 -8.67 -15.00 -1.61
N TYR A 85 -7.37 -15.12 -1.77
CA TYR A 85 -6.41 -14.53 -0.85
C TYR A 85 -6.43 -13.00 -0.98
N ARG A 86 -6.09 -12.33 0.12
CA ARG A 86 -5.86 -10.90 0.16
C ARG A 86 -4.72 -10.53 -0.77
N GLN A 87 -4.97 -9.55 -1.63
CA GLN A 87 -3.96 -8.92 -2.43
C GLN A 87 -3.54 -7.62 -1.78
N THR A 88 -2.24 -7.39 -1.69
CA THR A 88 -1.66 -6.18 -1.13
C THR A 88 -0.79 -5.53 -2.19
N VAL A 89 -1.06 -4.26 -2.47
CA VAL A 89 -0.32 -3.43 -3.43
C VAL A 89 0.33 -2.31 -2.64
N MET A 90 1.59 -2.01 -2.96
CA MET A 90 2.33 -0.92 -2.35
C MET A 90 2.91 -0.04 -3.45
N PHE A 91 2.62 1.25 -3.39
CA PHE A 91 3.20 2.28 -4.24
C PHE A 91 4.18 3.11 -3.42
N THR A 92 5.37 3.31 -3.97
CA THR A 92 6.45 4.07 -3.33
C THR A 92 7.37 4.63 -4.41
N ALA A 93 7.89 5.84 -4.22
CA ALA A 93 8.85 6.43 -5.13
C ALA A 93 10.28 5.97 -4.82
N THR A 94 10.53 5.58 -3.56
CA THR A 94 11.85 5.16 -3.07
C THR A 94 11.82 3.74 -2.48
N MET A 95 12.96 3.07 -2.51
CA MET A 95 13.17 1.75 -1.91
C MET A 95 14.27 1.82 -0.85
N SER A 96 14.01 2.59 0.20
CA SER A 96 14.90 2.63 1.36
C SER A 96 14.86 1.29 2.13
N PRO A 97 15.86 0.96 2.96
CA PRO A 97 15.81 -0.25 3.79
C PRO A 97 14.58 -0.33 4.70
N ALA A 98 13.99 0.80 5.08
CA ALA A 98 12.73 0.83 5.83
C ALA A 98 11.54 0.38 4.99
N ILE A 99 11.45 0.87 3.75
CA ILE A 99 10.42 0.45 2.78
C ILE A 99 10.55 -1.03 2.46
N GLU A 100 11.77 -1.55 2.29
CA GLU A 100 11.98 -2.99 2.07
C GLU A 100 11.50 -3.84 3.25
N ARG A 101 11.72 -3.39 4.50
CA ARG A 101 11.19 -4.08 5.69
C ARG A 101 9.67 -4.06 5.70
N LEU A 102 9.07 -2.91 5.42
CA LEU A 102 7.62 -2.73 5.31
C LEU A 102 7.03 -3.68 4.26
N ALA A 103 7.65 -3.72 3.08
CA ALA A 103 7.29 -4.61 1.99
C ALA A 103 7.31 -6.09 2.43
N ARG A 104 8.39 -6.52 3.10
CA ARG A 104 8.50 -7.91 3.59
C ARG A 104 7.48 -8.25 4.67
N ALA A 105 7.11 -7.28 5.50
CA ALA A 105 6.12 -7.51 6.55
C ALA A 105 4.73 -7.80 5.94
N TYR A 106 4.33 -7.01 4.93
CA TYR A 106 2.93 -6.99 4.47
C TYR A 106 2.68 -7.67 3.14
N LEU A 107 3.67 -7.68 2.25
CA LEU A 107 3.58 -8.36 0.98
C LEU A 107 4.00 -9.82 1.16
N ARG A 108 3.43 -10.69 0.33
CA ARG A 108 3.84 -12.08 0.21
C ARG A 108 4.26 -12.29 -1.23
N ARG A 109 5.57 -12.49 -1.43
CA ARG A 109 6.17 -12.75 -2.75
C ARG A 109 5.70 -11.73 -3.81
N PRO A 110 5.93 -10.42 -3.60
CA PRO A 110 5.44 -9.40 -4.53
C PRO A 110 6.23 -9.37 -5.83
N ALA A 111 5.53 -9.19 -6.94
CA ALA A 111 6.16 -8.71 -8.17
C ALA A 111 6.49 -7.22 -8.01
N VAL A 112 7.66 -6.81 -8.47
CA VAL A 112 8.09 -5.41 -8.40
C VAL A 112 8.08 -4.82 -9.81
N VAL A 113 7.36 -3.71 -9.96
CA VAL A 113 7.24 -2.98 -11.23
C VAL A 113 7.85 -1.61 -11.04
N TYR A 114 8.92 -1.32 -11.79
CA TYR A 114 9.56 -0.01 -11.83
C TYR A 114 9.26 0.68 -13.15
N ILE A 115 8.87 1.94 -13.08
CA ILE A 115 8.68 2.80 -14.26
C ILE A 115 9.76 3.88 -14.24
N GLY A 116 10.62 3.88 -15.26
CA GLY A 116 11.73 4.84 -15.38
C GLY A 116 13.06 4.35 -14.80
N SER A 117 14.03 5.26 -14.68
CA SER A 117 15.35 4.97 -14.10
C SER A 117 15.32 5.30 -12.61
N ILE A 118 15.54 4.29 -11.75
CA ILE A 118 15.66 4.47 -10.29
C ILE A 118 16.69 5.57 -10.01
N GLY A 119 16.27 6.66 -9.35
CA GLY A 119 17.16 7.76 -8.95
C GLY A 119 17.37 8.88 -9.98
N ARG A 120 16.69 8.90 -11.13
CA ARG A 120 16.64 10.08 -12.00
C ARG A 120 15.23 10.65 -12.05
N ALA A 121 15.01 11.77 -11.36
CA ALA A 121 13.90 12.65 -11.67
C ALA A 121 14.07 13.06 -13.13
N THR A 122 13.25 12.49 -14.01
CA THR A 122 13.04 12.89 -15.41
C THR A 122 14.15 13.75 -16.01
N GLU A 123 15.12 13.15 -16.69
CA GLU A 123 16.04 13.85 -17.61
C GLU A 123 15.31 14.56 -18.78
N ARG A 124 13.97 14.63 -18.76
CA ARG A 124 13.11 15.27 -19.75
C ARG A 124 12.51 16.60 -19.30
N VAL A 125 12.88 17.12 -18.13
CA VAL A 125 12.42 18.44 -17.68
C VAL A 125 13.55 19.44 -17.90
N GLU A 126 13.41 20.28 -18.94
CA GLU A 126 14.24 21.45 -19.13
C GLU A 126 13.91 22.46 -18.02
N GLN A 127 14.88 22.72 -17.14
CA GLN A 127 14.74 23.69 -16.06
C GLN A 127 15.43 24.99 -16.46
N ILE A 128 14.66 26.06 -16.60
CA ILE A 128 15.17 27.40 -16.91
C ILE A 128 14.96 28.26 -15.67
N VAL A 129 16.05 28.83 -15.14
CA VAL A 129 16.04 29.72 -13.97
C VAL A 129 16.40 31.13 -14.41
N TYR A 130 15.58 32.11 -14.07
CA TYR A 130 15.90 33.53 -14.22
C TYR A 130 16.15 34.15 -12.84
N MET A 131 17.38 34.59 -12.62
CA MET A 131 17.72 35.37 -11.42
C MET A 131 17.32 36.82 -11.67
N ILE A 132 16.38 37.33 -10.88
CA ILE A 132 15.98 38.73 -10.90
C ILE A 132 16.72 39.43 -9.75
N GLY A 133 17.48 40.48 -10.06
CA GLY A 133 18.05 41.36 -9.04
C GLY A 133 16.98 42.33 -8.54
N GLU A 134 16.96 42.61 -7.24
CA GLU A 134 16.13 43.69 -6.70
C GLU A 134 16.57 45.02 -7.31
N GLU A 135 15.67 45.67 -8.05
CA GLU A 135 15.82 47.08 -8.41
C GLU A 135 15.76 47.90 -7.12
N LYS A 136 16.87 48.59 -6.81
CA LYS A 136 16.96 49.56 -5.71
C LYS A 136 16.28 50.88 -6.07
#